data_AF-A0A256XRA0-F1
#
_entry.id   AF-A0A256XRA0-F1
#
_cell.length_a   1.000
_cell.length_b   1.000
_cell.length_c   1.000
_cell.angle_alpha   90.00
_cell.angle_beta   90.00
_cell.angle_gamma   90.00
#
_symmetry.space_group_name_H-M   'P 1'
#
loop_
_entity.id
_entity.type
_entity.pdbx_description
1 polymer ?
#
loop_
_entity_poly.entity_id
_entity_poly.type
_entity_poly.pdbx_seq_one_letter_code
_entity_poly.pdbx_strand_id
1 'polypeptide(L)'
;MDEIMIFQVITVGISVLNNFVQNNVDERLIKKYKMYKWTRLRPDSEEQIIPESHAYAGSEVFDALLNYVKKNPFAASAELNSLHMFEITRGISEDEQEIQLYSTDTGTGWLCTNVLYTYLKGRNYKLTGKPVKVRKFGWGPEFIEDALIELMDKLVRVMIEKKKAGYRVYVNATGGLKPESAFLVVASLLSGVDVIYYAHQVYNDIAILPVLPLSIKSEYIEYLRKLKGGVDYTYLKDVAGVPRDVIADLENKGLIEVYKGKVRLRKWIEKLLEIIG
;
A
#
# COMPACT_ATOMS: atom_id res chain seq x y z
N MET A 1 -7.22 13.78 29.52
CA MET A 1 -6.52 13.74 28.21
C MET A 1 -7.28 12.71 27.42
N ASP A 2 -7.99 13.10 26.38
CA ASP A 2 -8.58 12.11 25.47
C ASP A 2 -7.43 11.34 24.83
N GLU A 3 -7.48 10.01 24.97
CA GLU A 3 -6.45 9.11 24.48
C GLU A 3 -6.46 9.17 22.95
N ILE A 4 -5.34 9.59 22.35
CA ILE A 4 -5.28 9.77 20.89
C ILE A 4 -5.11 8.40 20.26
N MET A 5 -6.17 7.92 19.61
CA MET A 5 -6.16 6.65 18.88
C MET A 5 -5.19 6.68 17.70
N ILE A 6 -4.53 5.54 17.45
CA ILE A 6 -3.62 5.34 16.33
C ILE A 6 -4.33 4.56 15.23
N PHE A 7 -4.22 5.03 14.00
CA PHE A 7 -4.66 4.31 12.82
C PHE A 7 -3.46 3.75 12.07
N GLN A 8 -3.35 2.43 12.03
CA GLN A 8 -2.30 1.68 11.34
C GLN A 8 -2.76 1.27 9.94
N VAL A 9 -2.02 1.72 8.93
CA VAL A 9 -2.12 1.22 7.57
C VAL A 9 -1.01 0.19 7.37
N ILE A 10 -1.38 -1.05 7.07
CA ILE A 10 -0.40 -2.12 6.84
C ILE A 10 -0.58 -2.68 5.43
N THR A 11 0.45 -2.54 4.60
CA THR A 11 0.53 -3.27 3.33
C THR A 11 1.08 -4.67 3.58
N VAL A 12 0.45 -5.66 2.95
CA VAL A 12 0.74 -7.09 3.17
C VAL A 12 1.29 -7.71 1.90
N GLY A 13 2.49 -8.29 2.03
CA GLY A 13 3.12 -9.12 1.02
C GLY A 13 2.83 -10.60 1.22
N ILE A 14 3.73 -11.44 0.70
CA ILE A 14 3.61 -12.91 0.76
C ILE A 14 4.55 -13.54 1.80
N SER A 15 5.01 -12.77 2.79
CA SER A 15 6.01 -13.20 3.77
C SER A 15 5.57 -14.46 4.54
N VAL A 16 4.30 -14.53 4.95
CA VAL A 16 3.68 -15.69 5.61
C VAL A 16 3.84 -16.95 4.77
N LEU A 17 3.46 -16.87 3.49
CA LEU A 17 3.55 -17.99 2.56
C LEU A 17 5.01 -18.40 2.31
N ASN A 18 5.90 -17.43 2.09
CA ASN A 18 7.32 -17.68 1.86
C ASN A 18 7.95 -18.39 3.07
N ASN A 19 7.73 -17.88 4.27
CA ASN A 19 8.30 -18.43 5.49
C ASN A 19 7.72 -19.82 5.80
N PHE A 20 6.42 -20.03 5.56
CA PHE A 20 5.79 -21.35 5.73
C PHE A 20 6.43 -22.41 4.83
N VAL A 21 6.68 -22.06 3.56
CA VAL A 21 7.30 -22.96 2.57
C VAL A 21 8.79 -23.15 2.84
N GLN A 22 9.54 -22.07 3.09
CA GLN A 22 10.99 -22.12 3.30
C GLN A 22 11.38 -22.90 4.55
N ASN A 23 10.61 -22.76 5.64
CA ASN A 23 10.86 -23.47 6.89
C ASN A 23 10.23 -24.88 6.92
N ASN A 24 9.66 -25.35 5.80
CA ASN A 24 9.02 -26.66 5.68
C ASN A 24 8.01 -26.97 6.81
N VAL A 25 7.17 -25.98 7.16
CA VAL A 25 6.31 -26.02 8.36
C VAL A 25 5.31 -27.18 8.31
N ASP A 26 4.76 -27.47 7.13
CA ASP A 26 3.93 -28.65 6.86
C ASP A 26 4.27 -29.22 5.49
N GLU A 27 5.25 -30.12 5.46
CA GLU A 27 5.76 -30.71 4.22
C GLU A 27 4.67 -31.42 3.41
N ARG A 28 3.72 -32.08 4.08
CA ARG A 28 2.64 -32.82 3.42
C ARG A 28 1.73 -31.84 2.69
N LEU A 29 1.33 -30.76 3.34
CA LEU A 29 0.47 -29.74 2.75
C LEU A 29 1.18 -28.99 1.62
N ILE A 30 2.44 -28.60 1.83
CA ILE A 30 3.28 -27.93 0.84
C ILE A 30 3.38 -28.77 -0.44
N LYS A 31 3.60 -30.08 -0.31
CA LYS A 31 3.65 -31.00 -1.45
C LYS A 31 2.29 -31.19 -2.11
N LYS A 32 1.23 -31.38 -1.32
CA LYS A 32 -0.15 -31.58 -1.80
C LYS A 32 -0.60 -30.44 -2.72
N TYR A 33 -0.36 -29.19 -2.31
CA TYR A 33 -0.78 -28.00 -3.04
C TYR A 33 0.32 -27.38 -3.93
N LYS A 34 1.52 -27.98 -3.94
CA LYS A 34 2.69 -27.47 -4.68
C LYS A 34 3.00 -26.00 -4.34
N MET A 35 2.92 -25.64 -3.05
CA MET A 35 2.98 -24.25 -2.57
C MET A 35 4.32 -23.54 -2.92
N TYR A 36 5.38 -24.29 -3.19
CA TYR A 36 6.64 -23.73 -3.71
C TYR A 36 6.45 -22.94 -5.02
N LYS A 37 5.47 -23.31 -5.85
CA LYS A 37 5.12 -22.54 -7.06
C LYS A 37 4.46 -21.20 -6.72
N TRP A 38 3.60 -21.19 -5.70
CA TRP A 38 2.84 -20.01 -5.29
C TRP A 38 3.75 -18.85 -4.88
N THR A 39 4.88 -19.15 -4.22
CA THR A 39 5.89 -18.14 -3.82
C THR A 39 6.52 -17.37 -4.99
N ARG A 40 6.34 -17.83 -6.23
CA ARG A 40 6.93 -17.26 -7.45
C ARG A 40 5.88 -16.91 -8.51
N LEU A 41 4.59 -16.97 -8.17
CA LEU A 41 3.53 -16.65 -9.11
C LEU A 41 3.61 -15.18 -9.52
N ARG A 42 3.50 -14.96 -10.83
CA ARG A 42 3.34 -13.60 -11.36
C ARG A 42 1.95 -13.07 -11.00
N PRO A 43 1.81 -11.75 -10.79
CA PRO A 43 0.53 -11.13 -10.44
C PRO A 43 -0.61 -11.41 -11.43
N ASP A 44 -0.28 -11.45 -12.73
CA ASP A 44 -1.18 -11.66 -13.86
C ASP A 44 -1.48 -13.14 -14.18
N SER A 45 -0.89 -14.07 -13.42
CA SER A 45 -1.06 -15.51 -13.66
C SER A 45 -2.46 -15.99 -13.29
N GLU A 46 -3.12 -16.74 -14.17
CA GLU A 46 -4.39 -17.42 -13.87
C GLU A 46 -4.27 -18.38 -12.67
N GLU A 47 -3.08 -18.93 -12.41
CA GLU A 47 -2.84 -19.79 -11.25
C GLU A 47 -3.04 -19.08 -9.91
N GLN A 48 -3.11 -17.73 -9.87
CA GLN A 48 -3.46 -16.96 -8.67
C GLN A 48 -4.85 -17.32 -8.12
N ILE A 49 -5.76 -17.84 -8.95
CA ILE A 49 -7.08 -18.28 -8.48
C ILE A 49 -6.99 -19.40 -7.44
N ILE A 50 -5.93 -20.21 -7.49
CA ILE A 50 -5.76 -21.36 -6.59
C ILE A 50 -5.50 -20.89 -5.16
N PRO A 51 -4.42 -20.13 -4.83
CA PRO A 51 -4.22 -19.61 -3.48
C PRO A 51 -5.37 -18.68 -3.06
N GLU A 52 -5.97 -17.92 -3.97
CA GLU A 52 -7.15 -17.10 -3.65
C GLU A 52 -8.35 -17.93 -3.18
N SER A 53 -8.58 -19.09 -3.81
CA SER A 53 -9.64 -20.01 -3.41
C SER A 53 -9.43 -20.60 -2.01
N HIS A 54 -8.25 -20.44 -1.42
CA HIS A 54 -7.95 -20.83 -0.04
C HIS A 54 -8.02 -19.67 0.95
N ALA A 55 -8.40 -18.45 0.56
CA ALA A 55 -8.36 -17.26 1.42
C ALA A 55 -9.55 -17.13 2.40
N TYR A 56 -9.95 -18.23 3.06
CA TYR A 56 -11.06 -18.26 4.02
C TYR A 56 -10.87 -19.32 5.12
N ALA A 57 -11.43 -19.05 6.30
CA ALA A 57 -11.37 -19.96 7.45
C ALA A 57 -12.11 -21.28 7.20
N GLY A 58 -11.52 -22.41 7.60
CA GLY A 58 -12.02 -23.76 7.29
C GLY A 58 -11.41 -24.37 6.03
N SER A 59 -10.62 -23.60 5.27
CA SER A 59 -9.75 -24.16 4.24
C SER A 59 -8.50 -24.75 4.89
N GLU A 60 -8.14 -26.00 4.55
CA GLU A 60 -6.95 -26.67 5.15
C GLU A 60 -5.67 -25.83 5.02
N VAL A 61 -5.48 -25.18 3.86
CA VAL A 61 -4.36 -24.27 3.60
C VAL A 61 -4.42 -23.05 4.51
N PHE A 62 -5.59 -22.41 4.61
CA PHE A 62 -5.78 -21.22 5.43
C PHE A 62 -5.50 -21.50 6.89
N ASP A 63 -6.10 -22.56 7.41
CA ASP A 63 -6.03 -22.91 8.82
C ASP A 63 -4.61 -23.32 9.20
N ALA A 64 -3.88 -23.99 8.32
CA ALA A 64 -2.46 -24.29 8.52
C ALA A 64 -1.60 -23.01 8.59
N LEU A 65 -1.79 -22.07 7.66
CA LEU A 65 -1.08 -20.78 7.68
C LEU A 65 -1.43 -19.96 8.92
N LEU A 66 -2.71 -19.91 9.30
CA LEU A 66 -3.17 -19.22 10.50
C LEU A 66 -2.58 -19.84 11.77
N ASN A 67 -2.55 -21.17 11.86
CA ASN A 67 -1.93 -21.88 12.99
C ASN A 67 -0.42 -21.64 13.07
N TYR A 68 0.26 -21.57 11.93
CA TYR A 68 1.66 -21.18 11.88
C TYR A 68 1.87 -19.76 12.42
N VAL A 69 1.10 -18.78 11.95
CA VAL A 69 1.14 -17.39 12.43
C VAL A 69 0.85 -17.30 13.93
N LYS A 70 -0.17 -18.01 14.43
CA LYS A 70 -0.51 -18.02 15.87
C LYS A 70 0.62 -18.55 16.74
N LYS A 71 1.35 -19.57 16.28
CA LYS A 71 2.46 -20.18 17.03
C LYS A 71 3.71 -19.30 17.06
N ASN A 72 3.99 -18.58 15.99
CA ASN A 72 5.20 -17.76 15.90
C ASN A 72 4.97 -16.51 15.02
N PRO A 73 4.23 -15.50 15.51
CA PRO A 73 3.81 -14.35 14.70
C PRO A 73 5.00 -13.54 14.15
N PHE A 74 6.05 -13.37 14.97
CA PHE A 74 7.28 -12.66 14.61
C PHE A 74 8.04 -13.31 13.46
N ALA A 75 8.26 -14.64 13.51
CA ALA A 75 8.97 -15.32 12.42
C ALA A 75 8.06 -15.62 11.22
N ALA A 76 6.75 -15.71 11.44
CA ALA A 76 5.81 -16.05 10.37
C ALA A 76 5.64 -14.89 9.39
N SER A 77 5.53 -13.64 9.85
CA SER A 77 5.20 -12.48 9.02
C SER A 77 6.12 -11.31 9.27
N ALA A 78 6.67 -10.74 8.19
CA ALA A 78 7.45 -9.50 8.27
C ALA A 78 6.59 -8.31 8.75
N GLU A 79 5.31 -8.29 8.38
CA GLU A 79 4.33 -7.27 8.75
C GLU A 79 3.99 -7.34 10.25
N LEU A 80 3.76 -8.54 10.80
CA LEU A 80 3.54 -8.70 12.24
C LEU A 80 4.82 -8.43 13.04
N ASN A 81 5.98 -8.89 12.55
CA ASN A 81 7.25 -8.60 13.19
C ASN A 81 7.49 -7.10 13.32
N SER A 82 7.32 -6.35 12.22
CA SER A 82 7.48 -4.89 12.25
C SER A 82 6.44 -4.19 13.10
N LEU A 83 5.17 -4.61 13.07
CA LEU A 83 4.13 -4.06 13.94
C LEU A 83 4.50 -4.24 15.42
N HIS A 84 4.83 -5.45 15.84
CA HIS A 84 5.16 -5.72 17.25
C HIS A 84 6.44 -5.06 17.71
N MET A 85 7.48 -5.05 16.87
CA MET A 85 8.71 -4.31 17.19
C MET A 85 8.44 -2.81 17.34
N PHE A 86 7.56 -2.25 16.50
CA PHE A 86 7.16 -0.85 16.60
C PHE A 86 6.36 -0.56 17.89
N GLU A 87 5.40 -1.41 18.23
CA GLU A 87 4.62 -1.34 19.47
C GLU A 87 5.51 -1.36 20.70
N ILE A 88 6.45 -2.32 20.78
CA ILE A 88 7.41 -2.45 21.87
C ILE A 88 8.28 -1.18 21.97
N THR A 89 8.79 -0.71 20.83
CA THR A 89 9.69 0.46 20.78
C THR A 89 8.98 1.75 21.20
N ARG A 90 7.68 1.87 20.94
CA ARG A 90 6.89 3.08 21.21
C ARG A 90 6.03 2.99 22.46
N GLY A 91 5.93 1.82 23.09
CA GLY A 91 5.06 1.59 24.23
C GLY A 91 3.57 1.72 23.89
N ILE A 92 3.17 1.27 22.69
CA ILE A 92 1.79 1.33 22.20
C ILE A 92 1.13 -0.04 22.42
N SER A 93 -0.07 -0.06 23.00
CA SER A 93 -0.84 -1.29 23.18
C SER A 93 -1.78 -1.61 22.01
N GLU A 94 -2.31 -2.84 21.97
CA GLU A 94 -3.19 -3.29 20.89
C GLU A 94 -4.53 -2.51 20.84
N ASP A 95 -5.05 -2.12 22.00
CA ASP A 95 -6.34 -1.42 22.17
C ASP A 95 -6.29 0.08 21.86
N GLU A 96 -5.10 0.68 21.82
CA GLU A 96 -4.87 2.06 21.34
C GLU A 96 -4.87 2.15 19.79
N GLN A 97 -5.01 1.02 19.09
CA GLN A 97 -4.78 0.92 17.66
C GLN A 97 -6.01 0.43 16.89
N GLU A 98 -6.23 1.08 15.74
CA GLU A 98 -7.16 0.67 14.71
C GLU A 98 -6.39 0.33 13.43
N ILE A 99 -6.56 -0.89 12.90
CA ILE A 99 -5.77 -1.41 11.78
C ILE A 99 -6.62 -1.59 10.52
N GLN A 100 -6.09 -1.14 9.39
CA GLN A 100 -6.57 -1.49 8.05
C GLN A 100 -5.47 -2.22 7.27
N LEU A 101 -5.80 -3.39 6.72
CA LEU A 101 -4.89 -4.18 5.90
C LEU A 101 -5.14 -3.96 4.41
N TYR A 102 -4.05 -3.85 3.65
CA TYR A 102 -4.04 -3.68 2.20
C TYR A 102 -3.21 -4.75 1.52
N SER A 103 -3.80 -5.47 0.57
CA SER A 103 -3.15 -6.54 -0.20
C SER A 103 -2.75 -6.05 -1.59
N THR A 104 -1.67 -6.61 -2.14
CA THR A 104 -1.46 -6.65 -3.60
C THR A 104 -2.63 -7.33 -4.29
N ASP A 105 -2.83 -7.01 -5.57
CA ASP A 105 -3.87 -7.62 -6.40
C ASP A 105 -3.48 -9.02 -6.90
N THR A 106 -3.21 -9.92 -5.96
CA THR A 106 -2.76 -11.29 -6.22
C THR A 106 -3.45 -12.26 -5.28
N GLY A 107 -3.65 -13.51 -5.72
CA GLY A 107 -4.27 -14.53 -4.88
C GLY A 107 -3.42 -14.91 -3.69
N THR A 108 -2.08 -14.95 -3.86
CA THR A 108 -1.14 -15.19 -2.75
C THR A 108 -1.11 -14.05 -1.74
N GLY A 109 -1.13 -12.80 -2.19
CA GLY A 109 -1.23 -11.63 -1.32
C GLY A 109 -2.56 -11.63 -0.56
N TRP A 110 -3.66 -11.93 -1.26
CA TRP A 110 -4.99 -11.97 -0.66
C TRP A 110 -5.12 -13.07 0.40
N LEU A 111 -4.57 -14.26 0.14
CA LEU A 111 -4.48 -15.34 1.11
C LEU A 111 -3.74 -14.89 2.38
N CYS A 112 -2.52 -14.35 2.23
CA CYS A 112 -1.72 -13.89 3.37
C CYS A 112 -2.44 -12.79 4.16
N THR A 113 -3.06 -11.84 3.47
CA THR A 113 -3.80 -10.74 4.09
C THR A 113 -4.98 -11.23 4.91
N ASN A 114 -5.75 -12.21 4.42
CA ASN A 114 -6.87 -12.76 5.19
C ASN A 114 -6.40 -13.58 6.39
N VAL A 115 -5.25 -14.27 6.29
CA VAL A 115 -4.63 -14.95 7.43
C VAL A 115 -4.24 -13.93 8.50
N LEU A 116 -3.56 -12.84 8.14
CA LEU A 116 -3.18 -11.78 9.08
C LEU A 116 -4.40 -11.07 9.68
N TYR A 117 -5.41 -10.76 8.87
CA TYR A 117 -6.68 -10.19 9.33
C TYR A 117 -7.33 -11.07 10.40
N THR A 118 -7.39 -12.38 10.16
CA THR A 118 -7.99 -13.33 11.11
C THR A 118 -7.17 -13.47 12.39
N TYR A 119 -5.84 -13.43 12.28
CA TYR A 119 -4.95 -13.39 13.44
C TYR A 119 -5.21 -12.13 14.29
N LEU A 120 -5.14 -10.94 13.68
CA LEU A 120 -5.32 -9.66 14.37
C LEU A 120 -6.74 -9.51 14.95
N LYS A 121 -7.76 -10.04 14.28
CA LYS A 121 -9.14 -10.06 14.79
C LYS A 121 -9.29 -10.89 16.06
N GLY A 122 -8.44 -11.90 16.24
CA GLY A 122 -8.40 -12.72 17.46
C GLY A 122 -7.59 -12.10 18.60
N ARG A 123 -7.08 -10.87 18.42
CA ARG A 123 -6.34 -10.07 19.39
C ARG A 123 -7.18 -8.85 19.80
N ASN A 124 -6.64 -7.95 20.62
CA ASN A 124 -7.37 -6.78 21.11
C ASN A 124 -7.33 -5.57 20.15
N TYR A 125 -6.84 -5.76 18.92
CA TYR A 125 -6.86 -4.72 17.90
C TYR A 125 -8.28 -4.38 17.43
N LYS A 126 -8.54 -3.09 17.23
CA LYS A 126 -9.71 -2.67 16.44
C LYS A 126 -9.37 -2.81 14.95
N LEU A 127 -10.24 -3.45 14.17
CA LEU A 127 -10.07 -3.56 12.72
C LEU A 127 -11.03 -2.63 11.98
N THR A 128 -10.50 -1.84 11.05
CA THR A 128 -11.32 -1.09 10.11
C THR A 128 -11.78 -2.04 9.01
N GLY A 129 -13.09 -2.29 8.95
CA GLY A 129 -13.71 -3.02 7.86
C GLY A 129 -13.08 -4.40 7.56
N LYS A 130 -13.20 -4.82 6.30
CA LYS A 130 -12.52 -6.01 5.76
C LYS A 130 -11.19 -5.60 5.13
N PRO A 131 -10.25 -6.54 4.90
CA PRO A 131 -9.06 -6.25 4.12
C PRO A 131 -9.39 -5.67 2.74
N VAL A 132 -8.52 -4.81 2.23
CA VAL A 132 -8.73 -4.13 0.94
C VAL A 132 -7.70 -4.62 -0.06
N LYS A 133 -8.16 -5.12 -1.21
CA LYS A 133 -7.29 -5.43 -2.35
C LYS A 133 -7.07 -4.15 -3.17
N VAL A 134 -5.82 -3.74 -3.36
CA VAL A 134 -5.47 -2.55 -4.16
C VAL A 134 -5.21 -3.01 -5.59
N ARG A 135 -6.08 -2.63 -6.54
CA ARG A 135 -6.04 -3.21 -7.89
C ARG A 135 -4.76 -2.86 -8.62
N LYS A 136 -4.25 -3.81 -9.41
CA LYS A 136 -3.02 -3.68 -10.21
C LYS A 136 -1.76 -3.32 -9.40
N PHE A 137 -1.86 -3.25 -8.08
CA PHE A 137 -0.73 -3.05 -7.20
C PHE A 137 0.15 -4.30 -7.23
N GLY A 138 1.36 -4.13 -7.72
CA GLY A 138 2.30 -5.22 -7.94
C GLY A 138 2.34 -5.78 -9.35
N TRP A 139 1.49 -5.33 -10.29
CA TRP A 139 1.36 -5.93 -11.63
C TRP A 139 2.44 -5.54 -12.63
N GLY A 140 3.23 -4.51 -12.34
CA GLY A 140 4.33 -4.06 -13.20
C GLY A 140 4.25 -2.58 -13.58
N PRO A 141 5.30 -2.04 -14.21
CA PRO A 141 5.42 -0.61 -14.54
C PRO A 141 4.31 -0.08 -15.44
N GLU A 142 3.78 -0.90 -16.35
CA GLU A 142 2.72 -0.53 -17.28
C GLU A 142 1.38 -0.23 -16.59
N PHE A 143 1.19 -0.72 -15.37
CA PHE A 143 -0.01 -0.49 -14.57
C PHE A 143 0.18 0.54 -13.46
N ILE A 144 1.34 1.22 -13.44
CA ILE A 144 1.70 2.10 -12.33
C ILE A 144 0.61 3.15 -12.11
N GLU A 145 0.13 3.82 -13.15
CA GLU A 145 -0.90 4.88 -13.02
C GLU A 145 -2.19 4.37 -12.39
N ASP A 146 -2.68 3.21 -12.83
CA ASP A 146 -3.89 2.62 -12.28
C ASP A 146 -3.68 2.21 -10.80
N ALA A 147 -2.51 1.66 -10.48
CA ALA A 147 -2.15 1.34 -9.10
C ALA A 147 -2.04 2.61 -8.24
N LEU A 148 -1.51 3.71 -8.77
CA LEU A 148 -1.44 5.01 -8.07
C LEU A 148 -2.85 5.51 -7.74
N ILE A 149 -3.76 5.48 -8.71
CA ILE A 149 -5.15 5.91 -8.54
C ILE A 149 -5.83 5.09 -7.45
N GLU A 150 -5.67 3.77 -7.50
CA GLU A 150 -6.26 2.86 -6.50
C GLU A 150 -5.68 3.07 -5.10
N LEU A 151 -4.37 3.31 -4.98
CA LEU A 151 -3.73 3.65 -3.70
C LEU A 151 -4.29 4.96 -3.14
N MET A 152 -4.41 5.97 -3.99
CA MET A 152 -4.96 7.27 -3.62
C MET A 152 -6.41 7.14 -3.12
N ASP A 153 -7.25 6.40 -3.84
CA ASP A 153 -8.64 6.21 -3.47
C ASP A 153 -8.84 5.38 -2.20
N LYS A 154 -8.12 4.27 -2.07
CA LYS A 154 -8.38 3.30 -1.01
C LYS A 154 -7.56 3.52 0.25
N LEU A 155 -6.42 4.17 0.13
CA LEU A 155 -5.44 4.30 1.21
C LEU A 155 -5.29 5.78 1.61
N VAL A 156 -4.93 6.66 0.68
CA VAL A 156 -4.68 8.08 0.99
C VAL A 156 -5.92 8.80 1.50
N ARG A 157 -7.07 8.59 0.86
CA ARG A 157 -8.34 9.16 1.30
C ARG A 157 -8.69 8.75 2.74
N VAL A 158 -8.54 7.46 3.08
CA VAL A 158 -8.81 6.93 4.42
C VAL A 158 -7.85 7.53 5.45
N MET A 159 -6.57 7.67 5.11
CA MET A 159 -5.59 8.33 5.99
C MET A 159 -5.99 9.78 6.31
N ILE A 160 -6.37 10.56 5.30
CA ILE A 160 -6.80 11.95 5.48
C ILE A 160 -8.07 12.03 6.34
N GLU A 161 -9.04 11.15 6.09
CA GLU A 161 -10.28 11.08 6.89
C GLU A 161 -9.99 10.73 8.35
N LYS A 162 -9.09 9.77 8.62
CA LYS A 162 -8.67 9.41 9.98
C LYS A 162 -7.91 10.53 10.68
N LYS A 163 -7.02 11.23 9.98
CA LYS A 163 -6.35 12.44 10.50
C LYS A 163 -7.38 13.52 10.89
N LYS A 164 -8.37 13.78 10.03
CA LYS A 164 -9.46 14.74 10.31
C LYS A 164 -10.31 14.31 11.52
N ALA A 165 -10.45 13.01 11.74
CA ALA A 165 -11.12 12.43 12.90
C ALA A 165 -10.25 12.42 14.19
N GLY A 166 -9.05 13.00 14.16
CA GLY A 166 -8.17 13.14 15.33
C GLY A 166 -7.21 11.98 15.56
N TYR A 167 -7.13 11.00 14.66
CA TYR A 167 -6.19 9.88 14.79
C TYR A 167 -4.75 10.32 14.47
N ARG A 168 -3.78 9.65 15.10
CA ARG A 168 -2.42 9.56 14.56
C ARG A 168 -2.40 8.51 13.47
N VAL A 169 -1.85 8.81 12.30
CA VAL A 169 -1.80 7.84 11.18
C VAL A 169 -0.39 7.33 11.00
N TYR A 170 -0.22 6.02 11.15
CA TYR A 170 1.04 5.32 11.00
C TYR A 170 0.96 4.34 9.82
N VAL A 171 2.04 4.24 9.05
CA VAL A 171 2.14 3.39 7.87
C VAL A 171 3.25 2.37 8.04
N ASN A 172 2.87 1.10 8.04
CA ASN A 172 3.79 -0.03 7.92
C ASN A 172 4.02 -0.34 6.44
N ALA A 173 5.13 0.14 5.91
CA ALA A 173 5.55 -0.04 4.52
C ALA A 173 6.45 -1.29 4.32
N THR A 174 6.33 -2.30 5.20
CA THR A 174 7.13 -3.53 5.11
C THR A 174 6.70 -4.45 3.97
N GLY A 175 5.39 -4.61 3.77
CA GLY A 175 4.84 -5.49 2.73
C GLY A 175 4.63 -4.75 1.41
N GLY A 176 4.78 -5.46 0.28
CA GLY A 176 4.54 -4.94 -1.06
C GLY A 176 5.80 -4.89 -1.94
N LEU A 177 5.61 -4.47 -3.19
CA LEU A 177 6.70 -4.30 -4.15
C LEU A 177 7.39 -2.93 -3.99
N LYS A 178 8.70 -2.86 -4.29
CA LYS A 178 9.57 -1.71 -3.99
C LYS A 178 9.13 -0.39 -4.68
N PRO A 179 8.79 -0.37 -5.99
CA PRO A 179 8.35 0.86 -6.64
C PRO A 179 7.06 1.43 -6.03
N GLU A 180 6.11 0.55 -5.74
CA GLU A 180 4.82 0.91 -5.18
C GLU A 180 4.95 1.37 -3.72
N SER A 181 5.89 0.78 -2.98
CA SER A 181 6.24 1.23 -1.63
C SER A 181 6.82 2.65 -1.65
N ALA A 182 7.64 3.00 -2.65
CA ALA A 182 8.17 4.36 -2.79
C ALA A 182 7.05 5.38 -3.06
N PHE A 183 6.09 5.05 -3.92
CA PHE A 183 4.93 5.91 -4.12
C PHE A 183 4.05 6.01 -2.86
N LEU A 184 3.78 4.89 -2.20
CA LEU A 184 3.03 4.88 -0.94
C LEU A 184 3.67 5.83 0.08
N VAL A 185 4.99 5.81 0.22
CA VAL A 185 5.72 6.74 1.09
C VAL A 185 5.46 8.19 0.69
N VAL A 186 5.64 8.56 -0.58
CA VAL A 186 5.42 9.93 -1.06
C VAL A 186 3.96 10.38 -0.83
N ALA A 187 3.00 9.53 -1.17
CA ALA A 187 1.59 9.81 -0.99
C ALA A 187 1.21 9.93 0.50
N SER A 188 1.83 9.12 1.37
CA SER A 188 1.66 9.21 2.82
C SER A 188 2.19 10.53 3.36
N LEU A 189 3.38 10.96 2.93
CA LEU A 189 3.94 12.25 3.32
C LEU A 189 3.04 13.42 2.89
N LEU A 190 2.53 13.40 1.66
CA LEU A 190 1.58 14.41 1.16
C LEU A 190 0.23 14.40 1.93
N SER A 191 -0.13 13.27 2.55
CA SER A 191 -1.36 13.14 3.33
C SER A 191 -1.23 13.59 4.80
N GLY A 192 -0.03 14.00 5.23
CA GLY A 192 0.22 14.40 6.61
C GLY A 192 0.27 13.22 7.60
N VAL A 193 0.78 12.07 7.15
CA VAL A 193 1.09 10.91 8.01
C VAL A 193 1.97 11.33 9.19
N ASP A 194 1.86 10.63 10.32
CA ASP A 194 2.67 10.92 11.52
C ASP A 194 3.94 10.06 11.58
N VAL A 195 3.86 8.79 11.15
CA VAL A 195 4.99 7.85 11.15
C VAL A 195 4.92 6.93 9.94
N ILE A 196 6.07 6.68 9.32
CA ILE A 196 6.25 5.59 8.35
C ILE A 196 7.38 4.69 8.86
N TYR A 197 7.16 3.38 8.89
CA TYR A 197 8.17 2.42 9.32
C TYR A 197 8.16 1.17 8.44
N TYR A 198 9.30 0.47 8.38
CA TYR A 198 9.43 -0.80 7.66
C TYR A 198 10.43 -1.74 8.34
N ALA A 199 10.27 -3.05 8.15
CA ALA A 199 11.26 -4.03 8.62
C ALA A 199 12.50 -4.04 7.73
N HIS A 200 13.68 -3.85 8.33
CA HIS A 200 14.95 -4.03 7.66
C HIS A 200 15.43 -5.48 7.80
N GLN A 201 15.23 -6.30 6.76
CA GLN A 201 15.48 -7.75 6.79
C GLN A 201 16.90 -8.15 7.23
N VAL A 202 17.93 -7.35 6.89
CA VAL A 202 19.33 -7.67 7.23
C VAL A 202 19.63 -7.45 8.72
N TYR A 203 19.00 -6.46 9.35
CA TYR A 203 19.32 -6.06 10.72
C TYR A 203 18.32 -6.61 11.73
N ASN A 204 17.26 -7.28 11.26
CA ASN A 204 16.14 -7.75 12.07
C ASN A 204 15.60 -6.64 13.00
N ASP A 205 15.51 -5.43 12.45
CA ASP A 205 15.11 -4.21 13.16
C ASP A 205 14.13 -3.40 12.32
N ILE A 206 13.45 -2.45 12.94
CA ILE A 206 12.57 -1.50 12.26
C ILE A 206 13.34 -0.23 11.89
N ALA A 207 13.14 0.23 10.68
CA ALA A 207 13.59 1.54 10.24
C ALA A 207 12.40 2.49 10.22
N ILE A 208 12.53 3.60 10.94
CA ILE A 208 11.55 4.69 10.93
C ILE A 208 12.00 5.71 9.90
N LEU A 209 11.19 5.92 8.87
CA LEU A 209 11.49 6.91 7.83
C LEU A 209 11.23 8.32 8.36
N PRO A 210 12.10 9.30 8.03
CA PRO A 210 11.83 10.69 8.33
C PRO A 210 10.53 11.16 7.66
N VAL A 211 9.59 11.62 8.47
CA VAL A 211 8.33 12.18 7.99
C VAL A 211 8.52 13.66 7.71
N LEU A 212 8.93 13.97 6.48
CA LEU A 212 9.07 15.35 6.03
C LEU A 212 7.67 15.94 5.74
N PRO A 213 7.34 17.13 6.26
CA PRO A 213 6.12 17.84 5.90
C PRO A 213 6.18 18.26 4.43
N LEU A 214 5.70 17.40 3.53
CA LEU A 214 5.73 17.64 2.10
C LEU A 214 4.41 18.27 1.64
N SER A 215 4.53 19.25 0.74
CA SER A 215 3.42 19.80 -0.03
C SER A 215 3.86 19.99 -1.47
N ILE A 216 2.92 19.89 -2.40
CA ILE A 216 3.17 20.29 -3.79
C ILE A 216 3.30 21.82 -3.82
N LYS A 217 4.33 22.32 -4.49
CA LYS A 217 4.52 23.77 -4.66
C LYS A 217 3.26 24.39 -5.28
N SER A 218 2.82 25.53 -4.73
CA SER A 218 1.60 26.22 -5.15
C SER A 218 1.59 26.54 -6.64
N GLU A 219 2.72 26.98 -7.20
CA GLU A 219 2.89 27.26 -8.63
C GLU A 219 2.52 26.04 -9.51
N TYR A 220 2.94 24.84 -9.13
CA TYR A 220 2.62 23.60 -9.86
C TYR A 220 1.13 23.28 -9.74
N ILE A 221 0.53 23.46 -8.56
CA ILE A 221 -0.91 23.26 -8.38
C ILE A 221 -1.71 24.21 -9.29
N GLU A 222 -1.31 25.47 -9.39
CA GLU A 222 -1.96 26.46 -10.25
C GLU A 222 -1.84 26.08 -11.73
N TYR A 223 -0.66 25.67 -12.19
CA TYR A 223 -0.47 25.21 -13.56
C TYR A 223 -1.32 23.98 -13.88
N LEU A 224 -1.32 22.97 -13.00
CA LEU A 224 -2.10 21.76 -13.22
C LEU A 224 -3.61 22.06 -13.23
N ARG A 225 -4.09 22.96 -12.36
CA ARG A 225 -5.50 23.41 -12.36
C ARG A 225 -5.90 24.09 -13.66
N LYS A 226 -5.03 24.92 -14.25
CA LYS A 226 -5.27 25.56 -15.57
C LYS A 226 -5.39 24.55 -16.72
N LEU A 227 -4.72 23.40 -16.59
CA LEU A 227 -4.71 22.34 -17.62
C LEU A 227 -5.83 21.31 -17.43
N LYS A 228 -6.64 21.43 -16.37
CA LYS A 228 -7.76 20.52 -16.09
C LYS A 228 -8.79 20.57 -17.24
N GLY A 229 -9.27 19.41 -17.69
CA GLY A 229 -10.22 19.31 -18.80
C GLY A 229 -9.58 19.25 -20.19
N GLY A 230 -8.27 19.43 -20.28
CA GLY A 230 -7.49 19.34 -21.52
C GLY A 230 -7.52 20.64 -22.33
N VAL A 231 -6.34 21.02 -22.84
CA VAL A 231 -6.13 22.30 -23.54
C VAL A 231 -5.44 22.03 -24.88
N ASP A 232 -5.84 22.73 -25.93
CA ASP A 232 -5.17 22.65 -27.23
C ASP A 232 -3.78 23.29 -27.16
N TYR A 233 -2.78 22.58 -27.69
CA TYR A 233 -1.35 22.91 -27.63
C TYR A 233 -0.92 23.91 -28.73
N THR A 234 -1.86 24.45 -29.51
CA THR A 234 -1.59 25.21 -30.74
C THR A 234 -0.80 26.50 -30.49
N TYR A 235 0.33 26.63 -31.20
CA TYR A 235 1.20 27.79 -31.56
C TYR A 235 1.26 29.10 -30.73
N LEU A 236 0.70 29.17 -29.54
CA LEU A 236 0.84 30.31 -28.64
C LEU A 236 2.05 30.14 -27.72
N LYS A 237 2.64 31.25 -27.28
CA LYS A 237 3.79 31.26 -26.35
C LYS A 237 3.46 30.59 -25.01
N ASP A 238 2.17 30.47 -24.69
CA ASP A 238 1.62 29.80 -23.52
C ASP A 238 0.47 28.84 -23.90
N VAL A 239 0.19 27.88 -23.02
CA VAL A 239 -0.94 26.94 -23.11
C VAL A 239 -1.85 27.21 -21.92
N ALA A 240 -3.01 27.83 -22.15
CA ALA A 240 -3.90 28.32 -21.07
C ALA A 240 -3.18 29.19 -20.02
N GLY A 241 -2.24 30.04 -20.44
CA GLY A 241 -1.46 30.88 -19.52
C GLY A 241 -0.44 30.10 -18.69
N VAL A 242 0.00 28.93 -19.18
CA VAL A 242 1.16 28.16 -18.68
C VAL A 242 2.29 28.26 -19.72
N PRO A 243 3.49 28.73 -19.35
CA PRO A 243 4.63 28.84 -20.27
C PRO A 243 5.02 27.49 -20.90
N ARG A 244 5.49 27.48 -22.16
CA ARG A 244 5.85 26.25 -22.88
C ARG A 244 6.99 25.45 -22.24
N ASP A 245 7.97 26.13 -21.68
CA ASP A 245 9.06 25.52 -20.91
C ASP A 245 8.53 24.80 -19.66
N VAL A 246 7.52 25.38 -19.00
CA VAL A 246 6.80 24.73 -17.91
C VAL A 246 6.01 23.52 -18.41
N ILE A 247 5.33 23.61 -19.56
CA ILE A 247 4.66 22.43 -20.15
C ILE A 247 5.67 21.31 -20.42
N ALA A 248 6.83 21.61 -21.00
CA ALA A 248 7.89 20.62 -21.21
C ALA A 248 8.41 20.02 -19.89
N ASP A 249 8.56 20.84 -18.83
CA ASP A 249 8.92 20.34 -17.49
C ASP A 249 7.84 19.41 -16.91
N LEU A 250 6.57 19.78 -17.01
CA LEU A 250 5.44 18.97 -16.53
C LEU A 250 5.35 17.63 -17.29
N GLU A 251 5.59 17.63 -18.60
CA GLU A 251 5.61 16.42 -19.43
C GLU A 251 6.79 15.51 -19.07
N ASN A 252 8.00 16.07 -18.96
CA ASN A 252 9.20 15.33 -18.54
C ASN A 252 9.07 14.71 -17.15
N LYS A 253 8.32 15.38 -16.25
CA LYS A 253 8.00 14.86 -14.91
C LYS A 253 6.86 13.85 -14.89
N GLY A 254 6.24 13.56 -16.04
CA GLY A 254 5.12 12.63 -16.16
C GLY A 254 3.84 13.11 -15.47
N LEU A 255 3.65 14.43 -15.31
CA LEU A 255 2.45 14.99 -14.69
C LEU A 255 1.33 15.21 -15.73
N ILE A 256 1.73 15.38 -16.99
CA ILE A 256 0.84 15.57 -18.14
C ILE A 256 1.23 14.62 -19.28
N GLU A 257 0.38 14.57 -20.29
CA GLU A 257 0.66 13.97 -21.60
C GLU A 257 0.31 14.98 -22.70
N VAL A 258 1.14 15.05 -23.74
CA VAL A 258 0.85 15.80 -24.97
C VAL A 258 0.54 14.82 -26.08
N TYR A 259 -0.74 14.67 -26.44
CA TYR A 259 -1.19 13.74 -27.46
C TYR A 259 -2.07 14.41 -28.50
N LYS A 260 -1.72 14.24 -29.79
CA LYS A 260 -2.44 14.83 -30.94
C LYS A 260 -2.71 16.32 -30.78
N GLY A 261 -1.72 17.06 -30.28
CA GLY A 261 -1.82 18.51 -30.08
C GLY A 261 -2.73 18.91 -28.91
N LYS A 262 -3.05 18.01 -27.98
CA LYS A 262 -3.77 18.31 -26.75
C LYS A 262 -2.89 18.01 -25.54
N VAL A 263 -2.84 18.95 -24.60
CA VAL A 263 -2.23 18.77 -23.29
C VAL A 263 -3.30 18.27 -22.33
N ARG A 264 -3.01 17.20 -21.61
CA ARG A 264 -3.92 16.63 -20.61
C ARG A 264 -3.15 16.25 -19.35
N LEU A 265 -3.82 16.37 -18.21
CA LEU A 265 -3.32 15.81 -16.97
C LEU A 265 -3.31 14.28 -17.09
N ARG A 266 -2.29 13.64 -16.51
CA ARG A 266 -2.37 12.19 -16.30
C ARG A 266 -3.45 11.89 -15.27
N LYS A 267 -4.10 10.73 -15.40
CA LYS A 267 -5.26 10.37 -14.56
C LYS A 267 -4.93 10.36 -13.07
N TRP A 268 -3.73 9.89 -12.71
CA TRP A 268 -3.27 9.91 -11.33
C TRP A 268 -3.05 11.33 -10.79
N ILE A 269 -2.69 12.31 -11.64
CA ILE A 269 -2.60 13.71 -11.23
C ILE A 269 -3.98 14.33 -11.02
N GLU A 270 -4.93 14.05 -11.90
CA GLU A 270 -6.32 14.47 -11.68
C GLU A 270 -6.80 13.98 -10.32
N LYS A 271 -6.51 12.71 -10.03
CA LYS A 271 -6.89 12.10 -8.75
C LYS A 271 -6.18 12.70 -7.55
N LEU A 272 -4.88 12.97 -7.68
CA LEU A 272 -4.10 13.61 -6.62
C LEU A 272 -4.72 14.97 -6.26
N LEU A 273 -5.02 15.80 -7.26
CA LEU A 273 -5.64 17.11 -7.08
C LEU A 273 -7.03 17.07 -6.44
N GLU A 274 -7.81 16.00 -6.64
CA GLU A 274 -9.09 15.80 -5.96
C GLU A 274 -8.94 15.51 -4.46
N ILE A 275 -7.81 14.93 -4.05
CA ILE A 275 -7.59 14.47 -2.68
C ILE A 275 -6.89 15.53 -1.84
N ILE A 276 -5.93 16.26 -2.44
CA ILE A 276 -5.15 17.31 -1.75
C ILE A 276 -5.77 18.71 -1.88
N GLY A 277 -6.68 18.89 -2.85
CA GLY A 277 -7.36 20.17 -3.11
C GLY A 277 -8.61 20.35 -2.26
#